data_AF-A0AAV6RC99-F1
#
_entry.id   AF-A0AAV6RC99-F1
#
_cell.length_a   1.000
_cell.length_b   1.000
_cell.length_c   1.000
_cell.angle_alpha   90.00
_cell.angle_beta   90.00
_cell.angle_gamma   90.00
#
_symmetry.space_group_name_H-M   'P 1'
#
loop_
_entity.id
_entity.type
_entity.pdbx_description
1 polymer ?
#
loop_
_entity_poly.entity_id
_entity_poly.type
_entity_poly.pdbx_seq_one_letter_code
_entity_poly.pdbx_strand_id
1 'polypeptide(L)'
;MSTMASKERLYEVWMLYYTKRDPDYLKLWLEIFIGAYERCLDVDFEKPPSRPEELPPVLTLLPDNILQVLRHQLLQCVQKASDGLEPEQQNLALLLLKFLIIICRNLSNVEEIGTCSYINHIITMTTLYIQQLKSKTKEKEMADQSQAEEFVRHALTFCESLYDPYRNWRHRTCGEQLGTVERNRQKYKAAPLTVEFVPFFYQCFQESEHLKESLKCCLLHLFGAIVAGDQKNAVLAISPATMEVLMRVLADCSMGSCPSDEGEDWDSEAPDRKALLTLGCLREVVQRLLASSSDQRQVEIASVLENYFKLLNSDPAAVVAARQQQQQQQQQQQQQQQAKGRVPTLGRHWESRFVALQVHMLDTIRDMFLCSDRPVLQAIFLNSNCFEHLTRLLQNSKVSRHTHTHTHTHTHTCPPPLYQYDTTLVI
;
A
#
# COMPACT_ATOMS: atom_id res chain seq x y z
N MET A 1 -34.03 4.98 -19.36
CA MET A 1 -34.98 3.85 -19.45
C MET A 1 -34.42 2.55 -18.84
N SER A 2 -33.10 2.33 -18.77
CA SER A 2 -32.52 1.12 -18.16
C SER A 2 -32.63 1.04 -16.62
N THR A 3 -32.60 2.17 -15.91
CA THR A 3 -32.57 2.22 -14.43
C THR A 3 -33.90 1.91 -13.74
N MET A 4 -35.04 2.10 -14.41
CA MET A 4 -36.34 1.67 -13.84
C MET A 4 -36.55 0.16 -14.03
N ALA A 5 -36.23 -0.37 -15.21
CA ALA A 5 -36.30 -1.80 -15.50
C ALA A 5 -35.36 -2.63 -14.61
N SER A 6 -34.19 -2.09 -14.24
CA SER A 6 -33.27 -2.77 -13.31
C SER A 6 -33.79 -2.83 -11.87
N LYS A 7 -34.50 -1.80 -11.39
CA LYS A 7 -35.07 -1.77 -10.03
C LYS A 7 -36.23 -2.74 -9.85
N GLU A 8 -37.15 -2.78 -10.82
CA GLU A 8 -38.25 -3.75 -10.84
C GLU A 8 -37.71 -5.18 -10.87
N ARG A 9 -36.69 -5.43 -11.71
CA ARG A 9 -36.05 -6.73 -11.80
C ARG A 9 -35.37 -7.14 -10.49
N LEU A 10 -34.67 -6.23 -9.82
CA LEU A 10 -34.06 -6.50 -8.51
C LEU A 10 -35.11 -6.88 -7.46
N TYR A 11 -36.28 -6.22 -7.48
CA TYR A 11 -37.37 -6.56 -6.57
C TYR A 11 -37.94 -7.96 -6.86
N GLU A 12 -38.22 -8.28 -8.13
CA GLU A 12 -38.71 -9.61 -8.53
C GLU A 12 -37.77 -10.74 -8.08
N VAL A 13 -36.48 -10.61 -8.38
CA VAL A 13 -35.48 -11.64 -8.06
C VAL A 13 -35.32 -11.77 -6.54
N TRP A 14 -35.38 -10.65 -5.79
CA TRP A 14 -35.36 -10.70 -4.34
C TRP A 14 -36.57 -11.45 -3.76
N MET A 15 -37.77 -11.21 -4.31
CA MET A 15 -38.98 -11.91 -3.87
C MET A 15 -38.91 -13.41 -4.15
N LEU A 16 -38.31 -13.82 -5.27
CA LEU A 16 -38.05 -15.22 -5.57
C LEU A 16 -37.08 -15.85 -4.56
N TYR A 17 -35.98 -15.16 -4.23
CA TYR A 17 -35.05 -15.60 -3.19
C TYR A 17 -35.75 -15.74 -1.83
N TYR A 18 -36.53 -14.74 -1.43
CA TYR A 18 -37.23 -14.74 -0.15
C TYR A 18 -38.22 -15.91 -0.02
N THR A 19 -38.94 -16.21 -1.10
CA THR A 19 -39.96 -17.27 -1.13
C THR A 19 -39.35 -18.66 -1.23
N LYS A 20 -38.35 -18.85 -2.10
CA LYS A 20 -37.79 -20.18 -2.42
C LYS A 20 -36.55 -20.55 -1.59
N ARG A 21 -35.88 -19.56 -1.00
CA ARG A 21 -34.62 -19.72 -0.24
C ARG A 21 -33.48 -20.38 -1.02
N ASP A 22 -33.52 -20.28 -2.34
CA ASP A 22 -32.55 -20.86 -3.26
C ASP A 22 -31.38 -19.87 -3.50
N PRO A 23 -30.12 -20.27 -3.21
CA PRO A 23 -28.94 -19.40 -3.33
C PRO A 23 -28.69 -18.86 -4.75
N ASP A 24 -29.19 -19.52 -5.80
CA ASP A 24 -29.00 -19.06 -7.18
C ASP A 24 -29.73 -17.74 -7.44
N TYR A 25 -30.89 -17.52 -6.81
CA TYR A 25 -31.57 -16.23 -6.90
C TYR A 25 -30.82 -15.12 -6.16
N LEU A 26 -30.14 -15.44 -5.05
CA LEU A 26 -29.29 -14.46 -4.38
C LEU A 26 -28.10 -14.07 -5.25
N LYS A 27 -27.46 -15.05 -5.88
CA LYS A 27 -26.36 -14.82 -6.82
C LYS A 27 -26.80 -13.94 -7.99
N LEU A 28 -27.93 -14.29 -8.62
CA LEU A 28 -28.52 -13.51 -9.71
C LEU A 28 -28.86 -12.08 -9.26
N TRP A 29 -29.41 -11.92 -8.06
CA TRP A 29 -29.71 -10.59 -7.50
C TRP A 29 -28.43 -9.75 -7.36
N LEU A 30 -27.35 -10.33 -6.82
CA LEU A 30 -26.06 -9.67 -6.66
C LEU A 30 -25.46 -9.28 -8.02
N GLU A 31 -25.51 -10.16 -9.01
CA GLU A 31 -25.00 -9.90 -10.36
C GLU A 31 -25.74 -8.73 -11.03
N ILE A 32 -27.07 -8.70 -10.93
CA ILE A 32 -27.88 -7.59 -11.47
C ILE A 32 -27.56 -6.29 -10.74
N PHE A 33 -27.42 -6.32 -9.42
CA PHE A 33 -27.10 -5.13 -8.62
C PHE A 33 -25.70 -4.60 -8.97
N ILE A 34 -24.70 -5.47 -9.01
CA ILE A 34 -23.32 -5.11 -9.34
C ILE A 34 -23.25 -4.56 -10.76
N GLY A 35 -23.93 -5.18 -11.73
CA GLY A 35 -23.98 -4.68 -13.11
C GLY A 35 -24.59 -3.28 -13.22
N ALA A 36 -25.55 -2.93 -12.36
CA ALA A 36 -26.13 -1.58 -12.34
C ALA A 36 -25.15 -0.50 -11.83
N TYR A 37 -24.21 -0.87 -10.95
CA TYR A 37 -23.27 0.05 -10.31
C TYR A 37 -21.80 -0.32 -10.58
N GLU A 38 -21.49 -0.97 -11.70
CA GLU A 38 -20.14 -1.49 -11.98
C GLU A 38 -19.08 -0.38 -11.95
N ARG A 39 -19.44 0.83 -12.39
CA ARG A 39 -18.58 2.03 -12.34
C ARG A 39 -18.17 2.45 -10.92
N CYS A 40 -18.87 1.96 -9.89
CA CYS A 40 -18.53 2.20 -8.49
C CYS A 40 -17.41 1.28 -7.98
N LEU A 41 -17.08 0.19 -8.69
CA LEU A 41 -15.99 -0.72 -8.36
C LEU A 41 -14.64 -0.18 -8.83
N ASP A 42 -14.08 0.72 -8.05
CA ASP A 42 -12.76 1.31 -8.29
C ASP A 42 -11.68 0.58 -7.46
N VAL A 43 -11.25 -0.56 -8.00
CA VAL A 43 -10.30 -1.54 -7.41
C VAL A 43 -8.83 -1.19 -7.70
N ASP A 44 -8.59 -0.24 -8.61
CA ASP A 44 -7.25 0.16 -9.01
C ASP A 44 -6.74 1.33 -8.17
N PHE A 45 -5.93 1.01 -7.16
CA PHE A 45 -5.35 1.99 -6.22
C PHE A 45 -4.51 3.08 -6.89
N GLU A 46 -3.99 2.85 -8.10
CA GLU A 46 -3.10 3.78 -8.78
C GLU A 46 -3.84 4.82 -9.61
N LYS A 47 -5.11 4.54 -9.95
CA LYS A 47 -5.93 5.50 -10.68
C LYS A 47 -6.43 6.61 -9.75
N PRO A 48 -6.54 7.84 -10.27
CA PRO A 48 -7.15 8.93 -9.53
C PRO A 48 -8.57 8.53 -9.10
N PRO A 49 -9.01 8.92 -7.90
CA PRO A 49 -10.29 8.49 -7.36
C PRO A 49 -11.43 8.92 -8.29
N SER A 50 -12.17 7.94 -8.79
CA SER A 50 -13.34 8.18 -9.62
C SER A 50 -14.47 8.85 -8.81
N ARG A 51 -15.16 9.83 -9.40
CA ARG A 51 -16.43 10.33 -8.87
C ARG A 51 -17.56 9.51 -9.49
N PRO A 52 -18.34 8.74 -8.71
CA PRO A 52 -19.45 7.98 -9.25
C PRO A 52 -20.53 8.94 -9.75
N GLU A 53 -20.95 8.78 -11.00
CA GLU A 53 -22.03 9.57 -11.61
C GLU A 53 -23.39 9.26 -10.96
N GLU A 54 -23.64 7.98 -10.68
CA GLU A 54 -24.81 7.49 -9.98
C GLU A 54 -24.39 6.92 -8.63
N LEU A 55 -24.93 7.49 -7.55
CA LEU A 55 -24.67 7.00 -6.20
C LEU A 55 -25.49 5.72 -5.95
N PRO A 56 -24.89 4.70 -5.32
CA PRO A 56 -25.62 3.52 -4.91
C PRO A 56 -26.66 3.88 -3.83
N PRO A 57 -27.71 3.06 -3.67
CA PRO A 57 -28.80 3.35 -2.74
C PRO A 57 -28.30 3.45 -1.30
N VAL A 58 -29.00 4.24 -0.49
CA VAL A 58 -28.86 4.17 0.97
C VAL A 58 -29.40 2.84 1.48
N LEU A 59 -28.92 2.36 2.63
CA LEU A 59 -29.29 1.04 3.17
C LEU A 59 -30.80 0.85 3.33
N THR A 60 -31.56 1.91 3.64
CA THR A 60 -33.02 1.87 3.79
C THR A 60 -33.79 1.62 2.48
N LEU A 61 -33.14 1.76 1.33
CA LEU A 61 -33.73 1.47 0.01
C LEU A 61 -33.39 0.06 -0.48
N LEU A 62 -32.56 -0.68 0.27
CA LEU A 62 -32.27 -2.07 -0.03
C LEU A 62 -33.35 -2.98 0.56
N PRO A 63 -33.46 -4.23 0.07
CA PRO A 63 -34.41 -5.17 0.63
C PRO A 63 -34.17 -5.48 2.11
N ASP A 64 -35.25 -5.68 2.87
CA ASP A 64 -35.18 -6.02 4.29
C ASP A 64 -34.33 -7.27 4.54
N ASN A 65 -33.54 -7.25 5.61
CA ASN A 65 -32.64 -8.33 6.03
C ASN A 65 -31.49 -8.66 5.06
N ILE A 66 -31.30 -7.91 3.97
CA ILE A 66 -30.20 -8.18 3.03
C ILE A 66 -28.85 -8.24 3.73
N LEU A 67 -28.57 -7.30 4.63
CA LEU A 67 -27.35 -7.26 5.41
C LEU A 67 -27.18 -8.55 6.25
N GLN A 68 -28.24 -9.01 6.90
CA GLN A 68 -28.22 -10.27 7.65
C GLN A 68 -27.93 -11.48 6.74
N VAL A 69 -28.53 -11.51 5.54
CA VAL A 69 -28.29 -12.56 4.54
C VAL A 69 -26.82 -12.54 4.10
N LEU A 70 -26.28 -11.37 3.73
CA LEU A 70 -24.87 -11.22 3.34
C LEU A 70 -23.93 -11.68 4.46
N ARG A 71 -24.25 -11.35 5.72
CA ARG A 71 -23.45 -11.73 6.88
C ARG A 71 -23.41 -13.24 7.04
N HIS A 72 -24.56 -13.89 6.90
CA HIS A 72 -24.67 -15.34 7.02
C HIS A 72 -23.90 -16.04 5.89
N GLN A 73 -24.04 -15.56 4.65
CA GLN A 73 -23.33 -16.13 3.50
C GLN A 73 -21.81 -15.95 3.61
N LEU A 74 -21.33 -14.76 4.01
CA LEU A 74 -19.91 -14.54 4.24
C LEU A 74 -19.36 -15.45 5.35
N LEU A 75 -20.11 -15.64 6.43
CA LEU A 75 -19.71 -16.56 7.51
C LEU A 75 -19.59 -18.00 7.01
N GLN A 76 -20.52 -18.46 6.17
CA GLN A 76 -20.44 -19.79 5.55
C GLN A 76 -19.20 -19.94 4.66
N CYS A 77 -18.84 -18.91 3.90
CA CYS A 77 -17.61 -18.90 3.11
C CYS A 77 -16.37 -19.01 4.01
N VAL A 78 -16.30 -18.26 5.12
CA VAL A 78 -15.17 -18.32 6.07
C VAL A 78 -15.05 -19.71 6.68
N GLN A 79 -16.16 -20.32 7.12
CA GLN A 79 -16.17 -21.62 7.78
C GLN A 79 -15.65 -22.76 6.88
N LYS A 80 -15.83 -22.63 5.56
CA LYS A 80 -15.34 -23.60 4.56
C LYS A 80 -13.97 -23.25 4.00
N ALA A 81 -13.43 -22.08 4.32
CA ALA A 81 -12.18 -21.60 3.74
C ALA A 81 -10.95 -22.43 4.15
N SER A 82 -10.96 -23.02 5.34
CA SER A 82 -9.89 -23.92 5.82
C SER A 82 -9.77 -25.19 4.99
N ASP A 83 -10.88 -25.68 4.45
CA ASP A 83 -10.97 -26.97 3.76
C ASP A 83 -10.73 -26.82 2.24
N GLY A 84 -10.58 -25.57 1.77
CA GLY A 84 -10.53 -25.20 0.36
C GLY A 84 -11.93 -24.89 -0.17
N LEU A 85 -12.14 -23.63 -0.58
CA LEU A 85 -13.42 -23.21 -1.15
C LEU A 85 -13.60 -23.75 -2.56
N GLU A 86 -14.78 -24.30 -2.83
CA GLU A 86 -15.22 -24.64 -4.18
C GLU A 86 -15.31 -23.38 -5.06
N PRO A 87 -15.04 -23.47 -6.39
CA PRO A 87 -15.06 -22.30 -7.29
C PRO A 87 -16.34 -21.47 -7.21
N GLU A 88 -17.49 -22.12 -7.01
CA GLU A 88 -18.79 -21.45 -6.86
C GLU A 88 -18.86 -20.60 -5.59
N GLN A 89 -18.29 -21.08 -4.49
CA GLN A 89 -18.27 -20.39 -3.20
C GLN A 89 -17.25 -19.25 -3.22
N GLN A 90 -16.13 -19.41 -3.94
CA GLN A 90 -15.18 -18.32 -4.21
C GLN A 90 -15.86 -17.20 -4.99
N ASN A 91 -16.61 -17.55 -6.04
CA ASN A 91 -17.35 -16.57 -6.83
C ASN A 91 -18.44 -15.87 -6.01
N LEU A 92 -19.19 -16.60 -5.18
CA LEU A 92 -20.16 -16.00 -4.27
C LEU A 92 -19.49 -15.02 -3.29
N ALA A 93 -18.38 -15.42 -2.65
CA ALA A 93 -17.64 -14.54 -1.74
C ALA A 93 -17.18 -13.25 -2.43
N LEU A 94 -16.73 -13.35 -3.68
CA LEU A 94 -16.33 -12.20 -4.50
C LEU A 94 -17.53 -11.28 -4.84
N LEU A 95 -18.70 -11.84 -5.18
CA LEU A 95 -19.92 -11.07 -5.42
C LEU A 95 -20.39 -10.33 -4.15
N LEU A 96 -20.37 -11.01 -3.00
CA LEU A 96 -20.71 -10.40 -1.71
C LEU A 96 -19.78 -9.23 -1.39
N LEU A 97 -18.48 -9.39 -1.68
CA LEU A 97 -17.48 -8.36 -1.47
C LEU A 97 -17.64 -7.17 -2.43
N LYS A 98 -17.88 -7.43 -3.73
CA LYS A 98 -18.19 -6.40 -4.74
C LYS A 98 -19.41 -5.59 -4.34
N PHE A 99 -20.47 -6.25 -3.85
CA PHE A 99 -21.66 -5.57 -3.32
C PHE A 99 -21.31 -4.63 -2.16
N LEU A 100 -20.51 -5.09 -1.19
CA LEU A 100 -20.10 -4.29 -0.04
C LEU A 100 -19.24 -3.07 -0.42
N ILE A 101 -18.36 -3.20 -1.42
CA ILE A 101 -17.59 -2.06 -1.94
C ILE A 101 -18.55 -1.03 -2.54
N ILE A 102 -19.46 -1.47 -3.42
CA ILE A 102 -20.43 -0.59 -4.07
C ILE A 102 -21.25 0.15 -3.02
N ILE A 103 -21.84 -0.55 -2.06
CA ILE A 103 -22.74 0.10 -1.09
C ILE A 103 -22.00 1.14 -0.21
N CYS A 104 -20.70 0.94 0.04
CA CYS A 104 -19.86 1.89 0.76
C CYS A 104 -19.47 3.12 -0.06
N ARG A 105 -19.64 3.12 -1.39
CA ARG A 105 -19.46 4.33 -2.22
C ARG A 105 -20.52 5.38 -1.93
N ASN A 106 -21.66 4.99 -1.37
CA ASN A 106 -22.55 5.92 -0.70
C ASN A 106 -22.08 6.09 0.76
N LEU A 107 -21.46 7.23 1.03
CA LEU A 107 -20.74 7.49 2.29
C LEU A 107 -21.62 7.43 3.53
N SER A 108 -22.95 7.59 3.42
CA SER A 108 -23.87 7.44 4.56
C SER A 108 -23.94 6.02 5.08
N ASN A 109 -23.59 5.03 4.25
CA ASN A 109 -23.70 3.61 4.60
C ASN A 109 -22.45 3.11 5.34
N VAL A 110 -21.34 3.85 5.30
CA VAL A 110 -20.02 3.39 5.78
C VAL A 110 -20.04 3.07 7.27
N GLU A 111 -20.64 3.93 8.09
CA GLU A 111 -20.67 3.74 9.54
C GLU A 111 -21.42 2.46 9.91
N GLU A 112 -22.62 2.28 9.36
CA GLU A 112 -23.45 1.09 9.60
C GLU A 112 -22.76 -0.20 9.12
N ILE A 113 -22.19 -0.20 7.91
CA ILE A 113 -21.45 -1.37 7.39
C ILE A 113 -20.20 -1.64 8.22
N GLY A 114 -19.50 -0.59 8.68
CA GLY A 114 -18.31 -0.68 9.52
C GLY A 114 -18.57 -1.29 10.90
N THR A 115 -19.78 -1.14 11.45
CA THR A 115 -20.15 -1.79 12.73
C THR A 115 -20.50 -3.28 12.58
N CYS A 116 -20.72 -3.75 11.36
CA CYS A 116 -21.07 -5.15 11.11
C CYS A 116 -19.82 -6.05 11.13
N SER A 117 -20.00 -7.34 11.42
CA SER A 117 -18.88 -8.30 11.50
C SER A 117 -18.27 -8.69 10.14
N TYR A 118 -18.66 -8.04 9.03
CA TYR A 118 -18.16 -8.37 7.69
C TYR A 118 -16.65 -8.20 7.60
N ILE A 119 -16.13 -7.13 8.20
CA ILE A 119 -14.72 -6.77 8.12
C ILE A 119 -13.83 -7.88 8.69
N ASN A 120 -14.24 -8.49 9.79
CA ASN A 120 -13.49 -9.58 10.41
C ASN A 120 -13.51 -10.83 9.51
N HIS A 121 -14.67 -11.19 8.97
CA HIS A 121 -14.79 -12.30 8.01
C HIS A 121 -13.92 -12.09 6.76
N ILE A 122 -13.92 -10.86 6.22
CA ILE A 122 -13.15 -10.50 5.03
C ILE A 122 -11.65 -10.54 5.33
N ILE A 123 -11.19 -9.96 6.44
CA ILE A 123 -9.78 -10.03 6.84
C ILE A 123 -9.33 -11.48 7.00
N THR A 124 -10.10 -12.33 7.69
CA THR A 124 -9.76 -13.76 7.83
C THR A 124 -9.61 -14.44 6.47
N MET A 125 -10.56 -14.22 5.55
CA MET A 125 -10.49 -14.77 4.19
C MET A 125 -9.28 -14.25 3.42
N THR A 126 -9.01 -12.95 3.49
CA THR A 126 -7.86 -12.32 2.84
C THR A 126 -6.54 -12.88 3.37
N THR A 127 -6.41 -13.10 4.68
CA THR A 127 -5.23 -13.75 5.29
C THR A 127 -5.01 -15.14 4.70
N LEU A 128 -6.06 -15.96 4.63
CA LEU A 128 -5.99 -17.31 4.06
C LEU A 128 -5.58 -17.29 2.59
N TYR A 129 -6.18 -16.40 1.78
CA TYR A 129 -5.81 -16.26 0.37
C TYR A 129 -4.37 -15.78 0.18
N ILE A 130 -3.89 -14.83 0.98
CA ILE A 130 -2.50 -14.38 0.93
C ILE A 130 -1.54 -15.52 1.30
N GLN A 131 -1.87 -16.33 2.31
CA GLN A 131 -1.08 -17.52 2.65
C GLN A 131 -1.04 -18.55 1.50
N GLN A 132 -2.18 -18.78 0.84
CA GLN A 132 -2.25 -19.66 -0.33
C GLN A 132 -1.45 -19.12 -1.52
N LEU A 133 -1.43 -17.80 -1.73
CA LEU A 133 -0.64 -17.16 -2.78
C LEU A 133 0.86 -17.30 -2.49
N LYS A 134 1.30 -17.16 -1.24
CA LYS A 134 2.70 -17.35 -0.83
C LYS A 134 3.21 -18.79 -1.01
N SER A 135 2.35 -19.79 -0.86
CA SER A 135 2.75 -21.21 -0.95
C SER A 135 2.78 -21.76 -2.38
N LYS A 136 2.02 -21.17 -3.32
CA LYS A 136 1.93 -21.62 -4.73
C LYS A 136 3.04 -21.10 -5.65
N THR A 137 3.92 -20.23 -5.15
CA THR A 137 4.96 -19.53 -5.93
C THR A 137 6.05 -20.45 -6.52
N LYS A 138 6.11 -21.74 -6.16
CA LYS A 138 7.14 -22.66 -6.70
C LYS A 138 6.79 -23.36 -8.02
N GLU A 139 5.55 -23.31 -8.54
CA GLU A 139 5.20 -24.15 -9.71
C GLU A 139 4.40 -23.52 -10.86
N LYS A 140 3.85 -22.30 -10.79
CA LYS A 140 3.06 -21.74 -11.93
C LYS A 140 3.10 -20.20 -11.98
N GLU A 141 4.13 -19.64 -12.59
CA GLU A 141 4.28 -18.18 -12.85
C GLU A 141 3.62 -17.70 -14.16
N MET A 142 2.81 -18.51 -14.85
CA MET A 142 2.18 -18.12 -16.13
C MET A 142 0.64 -18.10 -16.12
N ALA A 143 0.02 -17.65 -15.03
CA ALA A 143 -1.40 -17.29 -15.05
C ALA A 143 -1.59 -15.91 -14.41
N ASP A 144 -1.76 -14.90 -15.26
CA ASP A 144 -2.30 -13.62 -14.85
C ASP A 144 -3.62 -13.83 -14.08
N GLN A 145 -3.67 -13.25 -12.88
CA GLN A 145 -4.85 -13.13 -12.01
C GLN A 145 -5.48 -14.46 -11.57
N SER A 146 -4.88 -15.06 -10.54
CA SER A 146 -5.56 -16.05 -9.70
C SER A 146 -6.85 -15.44 -9.09
N GLN A 147 -7.95 -16.21 -9.01
CA GLN A 147 -9.17 -15.77 -8.31
C GLN A 147 -8.89 -15.31 -6.87
N ALA A 148 -7.90 -15.90 -6.21
CA ALA A 148 -7.45 -15.46 -4.88
C ALA A 148 -6.83 -14.05 -4.93
N GLU A 149 -6.07 -13.73 -5.97
CA GLU A 149 -5.47 -12.41 -6.18
C GLU A 149 -6.56 -11.34 -6.43
N GLU A 150 -7.57 -11.67 -7.25
CA GLU A 150 -8.73 -10.81 -7.47
C GLU A 150 -9.47 -10.56 -6.16
N PHE A 151 -9.76 -11.59 -5.37
CA PHE A 151 -10.42 -11.45 -4.08
C PHE A 151 -9.63 -10.55 -3.12
N VAL A 152 -8.31 -10.75 -3.01
CA VAL A 152 -7.44 -9.93 -2.15
C VAL A 152 -7.52 -8.46 -2.56
N ARG A 153 -7.42 -8.13 -3.86
CA ARG A 153 -7.53 -6.72 -4.31
C ARG A 153 -8.87 -6.09 -3.96
N HIS A 154 -9.97 -6.81 -4.15
CA HIS A 154 -11.29 -6.34 -3.77
C HIS A 154 -11.41 -6.18 -2.25
N ALA A 155 -10.80 -7.07 -1.46
CA ALA A 155 -10.85 -7.00 0.00
C ALA A 155 -10.12 -5.77 0.52
N LEU A 156 -8.94 -5.48 -0.03
CA LEU A 156 -8.20 -4.26 0.30
C LEU A 156 -8.99 -3.00 -0.11
N THR A 157 -9.67 -3.02 -1.26
CA THR A 157 -10.53 -1.90 -1.72
C THR A 157 -11.74 -1.69 -0.82
N PHE A 158 -12.33 -2.77 -0.30
CA PHE A 158 -13.40 -2.69 0.69
C PHE A 158 -12.89 -2.06 1.99
N CYS A 159 -11.74 -2.49 2.50
CA CYS A 159 -11.10 -1.88 3.67
C CYS A 159 -10.80 -0.39 3.44
N GLU A 160 -10.29 0.00 2.27
CA GLU A 160 -10.09 1.42 1.91
C GLU A 160 -11.42 2.19 1.97
N SER A 161 -12.49 1.63 1.42
CA SER A 161 -13.82 2.28 1.41
C SER A 161 -14.39 2.49 2.82
N LEU A 162 -14.02 1.64 3.77
CA LEU A 162 -14.40 1.78 5.17
C LEU A 162 -13.51 2.77 5.94
N TYR A 163 -12.20 2.69 5.74
CA TYR A 163 -11.23 3.42 6.57
C TYR A 163 -10.81 4.78 6.00
N ASP A 164 -10.97 5.00 4.70
CA ASP A 164 -10.79 6.28 4.02
C ASP A 164 -11.93 6.54 3.00
N PRO A 165 -13.15 6.83 3.48
CA PRO A 165 -14.33 6.93 2.61
C PRO A 165 -14.21 8.00 1.52
N TYR A 166 -13.43 9.05 1.79
CA TYR A 166 -13.16 10.16 0.87
C TYR A 166 -11.93 9.93 -0.02
N ARG A 167 -11.24 8.79 0.12
CA ARG A 167 -10.01 8.46 -0.62
C ARG A 167 -8.95 9.55 -0.52
N ASN A 168 -8.83 10.15 0.66
CA ASN A 168 -7.84 11.18 0.96
C ASN A 168 -6.43 10.73 0.59
N TRP A 169 -6.10 9.46 0.84
CA TRP A 169 -4.81 8.88 0.48
C TRP A 169 -4.57 8.91 -1.03
N ARG A 170 -5.53 8.46 -1.84
CA ARG A 170 -5.37 8.46 -3.31
C ARG A 170 -5.18 9.87 -3.87
N HIS A 171 -5.97 10.83 -3.40
CA HIS A 171 -5.79 12.25 -3.74
C HIS A 171 -4.36 12.71 -3.45
N ARG A 172 -3.83 12.40 -2.26
CA ARG A 172 -2.45 12.76 -1.89
C ARG A 172 -1.39 12.06 -2.75
N THR A 173 -1.56 10.79 -3.09
CA THR A 173 -0.61 10.08 -3.97
C THR A 173 -0.62 10.62 -5.39
N CYS A 174 -1.72 11.23 -5.84
CA CYS A 174 -1.83 11.93 -7.12
C CYS A 174 -1.34 13.39 -7.07
N GLY A 175 -0.80 13.85 -5.94
CA GLY A 175 -0.31 15.23 -5.76
C GLY A 175 -1.38 16.25 -5.38
N GLU A 176 -2.62 15.82 -5.13
CA GLU A 176 -3.69 16.68 -4.64
C GLU A 176 -3.63 16.80 -3.11
N GLN A 177 -3.28 17.98 -2.61
CA GLN A 177 -3.17 18.24 -1.18
C GLN A 177 -4.45 18.88 -0.64
N LEU A 178 -5.28 18.07 0.02
CA LEU A 178 -6.44 18.54 0.78
C LEU A 178 -5.98 19.27 2.05
N GLY A 179 -6.46 20.50 2.25
CA GLY A 179 -6.15 21.28 3.45
C GLY A 179 -6.81 20.70 4.71
N THR A 180 -6.23 20.97 5.89
CA THR A 180 -6.78 20.53 7.19
C THR A 180 -8.24 20.97 7.39
N VAL A 181 -8.59 22.17 6.91
CA VAL A 181 -9.95 22.71 7.00
C VAL A 181 -10.94 21.91 6.15
N GLU A 182 -10.55 21.51 4.94
CA GLU A 182 -11.37 20.72 4.03
C GLU A 182 -11.61 19.32 4.57
N ARG A 183 -10.57 18.72 5.18
CA ARG A 183 -10.70 17.45 5.90
C ARG A 183 -11.68 17.56 7.07
N ASN A 184 -11.63 18.65 7.83
CA ASN A 184 -12.54 18.86 8.96
C ASN A 184 -14.01 19.07 8.53
N ARG A 185 -14.26 19.43 7.26
CA ARG A 185 -15.61 19.56 6.68
C ARG A 185 -16.20 18.23 6.20
N GLN A 186 -15.44 17.15 6.24
CA GLN A 186 -15.93 15.82 5.88
C GLN A 186 -17.02 15.36 6.85
N LYS A 187 -18.24 15.28 6.31
CA LYS A 187 -19.48 14.96 7.04
C LYS A 187 -19.48 13.54 7.59
N TYR A 188 -19.14 12.57 6.75
CA TYR A 188 -19.17 11.15 7.11
C TYR A 188 -17.84 10.75 7.74
N LYS A 189 -17.88 9.83 8.70
CA LYS A 189 -16.68 9.34 9.38
C LYS A 189 -16.28 7.98 8.84
N ALA A 190 -14.99 7.68 8.93
CA ALA A 190 -14.48 6.34 8.66
C ALA A 190 -15.03 5.36 9.70
N ALA A 191 -15.16 4.10 9.29
CA ALA A 191 -15.46 3.01 10.21
C ALA A 191 -14.33 2.85 11.24
N PRO A 192 -14.62 2.41 12.47
CA PRO A 192 -13.59 2.14 13.48
C PRO A 192 -12.65 1.01 13.01
N LEU A 193 -11.34 1.20 13.17
CA LEU A 193 -10.34 0.21 12.80
C LEU A 193 -10.50 -1.06 13.64
N THR A 194 -10.57 -2.21 12.96
CA THR A 194 -10.56 -3.51 13.64
C THR A 194 -9.19 -3.82 14.24
N VAL A 195 -9.19 -4.48 15.39
CA VAL A 195 -7.97 -4.91 16.11
C VAL A 195 -7.14 -5.92 15.32
N GLU A 196 -7.76 -6.61 14.36
CA GLU A 196 -7.12 -7.60 13.49
C GLU A 196 -6.21 -6.97 12.43
N PHE A 197 -6.32 -5.67 12.17
CA PHE A 197 -5.58 -5.03 11.07
C PHE A 197 -4.05 -5.05 11.27
N VAL A 198 -3.56 -4.69 12.45
CA VAL A 198 -2.10 -4.63 12.70
C VAL A 198 -1.45 -6.01 12.57
N PRO A 199 -1.98 -7.08 13.22
CA PRO A 199 -1.49 -8.44 13.01
C PRO A 199 -1.56 -8.87 11.53
N PHE A 200 -2.68 -8.60 10.85
CA PHE A 200 -2.87 -8.91 9.43
C PHE A 200 -1.79 -8.24 8.57
N PHE A 201 -1.61 -6.93 8.72
CA PHE A 201 -0.65 -6.16 7.93
C PHE A 201 0.78 -6.66 8.15
N TYR A 202 1.16 -6.89 9.41
CA TYR A 202 2.47 -7.44 9.75
C TYR A 202 2.69 -8.82 9.11
N GLN A 203 1.72 -9.73 9.24
CA GLN A 203 1.79 -11.08 8.68
C GLN A 203 1.87 -11.09 7.14
N CYS A 204 1.25 -10.12 6.46
CA CYS A 204 1.34 -9.99 5.01
C CYS A 204 2.79 -9.75 4.56
N PHE A 205 3.56 -8.95 5.29
CA PHE A 205 4.96 -8.63 5.00
C PHE A 205 5.98 -9.55 5.69
N GLN A 206 5.55 -10.40 6.62
CA GLN A 206 6.38 -11.48 7.15
C GLN A 206 6.58 -12.54 6.04
N GLU A 207 7.82 -12.92 5.75
CA GLU A 207 8.17 -13.83 4.63
C GLU A 207 7.71 -13.27 3.27
N SER A 208 7.94 -11.98 3.04
CA SER A 208 7.44 -11.21 1.89
C SER A 208 8.03 -11.59 0.54
N GLU A 209 9.06 -12.45 0.48
CA GLU A 209 9.73 -12.82 -0.78
C GLU A 209 8.77 -13.42 -1.82
N HIS A 210 7.70 -14.08 -1.38
CA HIS A 210 6.80 -14.82 -2.28
C HIS A 210 5.50 -14.09 -2.65
N LEU A 211 5.24 -12.92 -2.07
CA LEU A 211 4.05 -12.13 -2.39
C LEU A 211 4.33 -11.21 -3.59
N LYS A 212 3.43 -11.20 -4.58
CA LYS A 212 3.53 -10.30 -5.75
C LYS A 212 3.67 -8.84 -5.33
N GLU A 213 4.50 -8.11 -6.06
CA GLU A 213 4.82 -6.72 -5.78
C GLU A 213 3.59 -5.81 -5.84
N SER A 214 2.71 -6.02 -6.82
CA SER A 214 1.45 -5.27 -6.94
C SER A 214 0.54 -5.40 -5.70
N LEU A 215 0.53 -6.56 -5.04
CA LEU A 215 -0.22 -6.75 -3.79
C LEU A 215 0.45 -6.06 -2.60
N LYS A 216 1.79 -6.03 -2.54
CA LYS A 216 2.53 -5.24 -1.54
C LYS A 216 2.20 -3.75 -1.68
N CYS A 217 2.17 -3.24 -2.92
CA CYS A 217 1.72 -1.87 -3.19
C CYS A 217 0.27 -1.64 -2.73
N CYS A 218 -0.66 -2.55 -3.02
CA CYS A 218 -2.05 -2.44 -2.54
C CYS A 218 -2.14 -2.40 -1.00
N LEU A 219 -1.33 -3.19 -0.29
CA LEU A 219 -1.27 -3.17 1.17
C LEU A 219 -0.73 -1.85 1.71
N LEU A 220 0.31 -1.28 1.08
CA LEU A 220 0.82 0.05 1.43
C LEU A 220 -0.23 1.13 1.17
N HIS A 221 -0.96 1.04 0.05
CA HIS A 221 -2.07 1.95 -0.20
C HIS A 221 -3.15 1.85 0.88
N LEU A 222 -3.50 0.64 1.32
CA LEU A 222 -4.46 0.46 2.42
C LEU A 222 -3.94 1.06 3.74
N PHE A 223 -2.67 0.84 4.08
CA PHE A 223 -2.08 1.45 5.27
C PHE A 223 -2.13 2.98 5.19
N GLY A 224 -1.72 3.54 4.04
CA GLY A 224 -1.81 4.97 3.77
C GLY A 224 -3.24 5.50 3.87
N ALA A 225 -4.23 4.77 3.35
CA ALA A 225 -5.65 5.08 3.48
C ALA A 225 -6.10 5.11 4.94
N ILE A 226 -5.78 4.09 5.75
CA ILE A 226 -6.14 4.06 7.18
C ILE A 226 -5.56 5.24 7.93
N VAL A 227 -4.29 5.56 7.68
CA VAL A 227 -3.61 6.71 8.31
C VAL A 227 -4.17 8.04 7.81
N ALA A 228 -4.52 8.15 6.52
CA ALA A 228 -5.04 9.37 5.90
C ALA A 228 -6.56 9.58 6.09
N GLY A 229 -7.31 8.55 6.46
CA GLY A 229 -8.76 8.62 6.60
C GLY A 229 -9.20 9.26 7.91
N ASP A 230 -8.84 8.67 9.06
CA ASP A 230 -9.30 9.12 10.37
C ASP A 230 -8.18 9.16 11.43
N GLN A 231 -8.24 10.13 12.33
CA GLN A 231 -7.17 10.34 13.32
C GLN A 231 -7.10 9.23 14.37
N LYS A 232 -8.25 8.69 14.81
CA LYS A 232 -8.29 7.61 15.79
C LYS A 232 -7.75 6.32 15.18
N ASN A 233 -8.19 6.01 13.96
CA ASN A 233 -7.69 4.85 13.22
C ASN A 233 -6.18 4.95 12.95
N ALA A 234 -5.68 6.13 12.58
CA ALA A 234 -4.25 6.34 12.37
C ALA A 234 -3.43 6.00 13.62
N VAL A 235 -3.82 6.50 14.79
CA VAL A 235 -3.10 6.25 16.05
C VAL A 235 -3.13 4.77 16.45
N LEU A 236 -4.21 4.04 16.12
CA LEU A 236 -4.30 2.59 16.35
C LEU A 236 -3.42 1.80 15.36
N ALA A 237 -3.40 2.20 14.09
CA ALA A 237 -2.62 1.55 13.05
C ALA A 237 -1.11 1.78 13.22
N ILE A 238 -0.69 2.98 13.65
CA ILE A 238 0.70 3.35 13.86
C ILE A 238 1.21 2.67 15.14
N SER A 239 1.80 1.49 14.95
CA SER A 239 2.37 0.65 16.00
C SER A 239 3.84 0.30 15.69
N PRO A 240 4.64 -0.13 16.68
CA PRO A 240 6.02 -0.56 16.44
C PRO A 240 6.14 -1.59 15.31
N ALA A 241 5.22 -2.58 15.26
CA ALA A 241 5.19 -3.62 14.23
C ALA A 241 4.98 -3.05 12.82
N THR A 242 4.04 -2.12 12.64
CA THR A 242 3.81 -1.49 11.33
C THR A 242 4.96 -0.58 10.90
N MET A 243 5.59 0.13 11.85
CA MET A 243 6.75 0.98 11.54
C MET A 243 7.96 0.14 11.15
N GLU A 244 8.18 -0.99 11.82
CA GLU A 244 9.21 -1.94 11.43
C GLU A 244 9.00 -2.44 10.00
N VAL A 245 7.75 -2.76 9.61
CA VAL A 245 7.41 -3.15 8.23
C VAL A 245 7.74 -2.04 7.24
N LEU A 246 7.32 -0.79 7.48
CA LEU A 246 7.60 0.32 6.57
C LEU A 246 9.11 0.58 6.43
N MET A 247 9.84 0.57 7.56
CA MET A 247 11.29 0.78 7.53
C MET A 247 12.01 -0.36 6.81
N ARG A 248 11.58 -1.61 7.01
CA ARG A 248 12.13 -2.78 6.31
C ARG A 248 11.85 -2.72 4.81
N VAL A 249 10.62 -2.40 4.41
CA VAL A 249 10.26 -2.25 2.99
C VAL A 249 11.12 -1.17 2.33
N LEU A 250 11.30 -0.02 2.97
CA LEU A 250 12.13 1.06 2.46
C LEU A 250 13.61 0.66 2.38
N ALA A 251 14.09 -0.13 3.35
CA ALA A 251 15.43 -0.70 3.33
C ALA A 251 15.58 -1.72 2.18
N ASP A 252 14.63 -2.63 1.97
CA ASP A 252 14.69 -3.61 0.90
C ASP A 252 14.74 -2.94 -0.49
N CYS A 253 13.96 -1.87 -0.70
CA CYS A 253 14.04 -1.04 -1.90
C CYS A 253 15.40 -0.35 -2.07
N SER A 254 16.03 0.04 -0.96
CA SER A 254 17.36 0.64 -0.94
C SER A 254 18.46 -0.35 -1.31
N MET A 255 18.26 -1.63 -0.99
CA MET A 255 19.22 -2.72 -1.20
C MET A 255 19.15 -3.33 -2.61
N GLY A 256 18.25 -2.83 -3.46
CA GLY A 256 18.09 -3.33 -4.83
C GLY A 256 17.78 -4.82 -4.88
N SER A 257 16.70 -5.24 -4.21
CA SER A 257 16.11 -6.57 -4.45
C SER A 257 15.92 -6.74 -5.96
N CYS A 258 16.45 -7.84 -6.53
CA CYS A 258 16.21 -8.15 -7.93
C CYS A 258 14.71 -8.18 -8.17
N PRO A 259 14.15 -7.43 -9.14
CA PRO A 259 12.78 -7.67 -9.53
C PRO A 259 12.71 -9.12 -10.02
N SER A 260 11.87 -9.91 -9.39
CA SER A 260 11.38 -11.16 -9.94
C SER A 260 10.58 -10.81 -11.20
N ASP A 261 11.28 -10.80 -12.33
CA ASP A 261 10.82 -11.07 -13.70
C ASP A 261 9.51 -10.45 -14.24
N GLU A 262 9.04 -9.32 -13.70
CA GLU A 262 7.91 -8.59 -14.29
C GLU A 262 8.37 -7.22 -14.83
N GLY A 263 8.81 -7.21 -16.10
CA GLY A 263 8.67 -6.07 -17.02
C GLY A 263 9.19 -4.68 -16.60
N GLU A 264 9.93 -4.55 -15.50
CA GLU A 264 10.53 -3.28 -15.12
C GLU A 264 11.57 -2.89 -16.17
N ASP A 265 11.33 -1.73 -16.77
CA ASP A 265 12.23 -1.10 -17.71
C ASP A 265 13.59 -0.90 -17.02
N TRP A 266 14.57 -1.74 -17.36
CA TRP A 266 15.93 -1.71 -16.81
C TRP A 266 16.61 -0.34 -17.00
N ASP A 267 16.06 0.48 -17.90
CA ASP A 267 16.53 1.82 -18.22
C ASP A 267 15.95 2.92 -17.31
N SER A 268 14.98 2.62 -16.45
CA SER A 268 14.39 3.62 -15.56
C SER A 268 15.25 3.86 -14.31
N GLU A 269 15.79 5.07 -14.18
CA GLU A 269 16.49 5.53 -12.96
C GLU A 269 15.53 5.88 -11.80
N ALA A 270 14.22 5.78 -12.03
CA ALA A 270 13.22 6.11 -11.01
C ALA A 270 13.26 5.10 -9.83
N PRO A 271 13.02 5.56 -8.59
CA PRO A 271 12.92 4.67 -7.45
C PRO A 271 11.71 3.73 -7.58
N ASP A 272 11.80 2.57 -6.91
CA ASP A 272 10.72 1.59 -6.83
C ASP A 272 9.41 2.25 -6.33
N ARG A 273 8.30 1.94 -7.01
CA ARG A 273 6.95 2.40 -6.65
C ARG A 273 6.61 2.08 -5.20
N LYS A 274 6.99 0.90 -4.71
CA LYS A 274 6.79 0.50 -3.31
C LYS A 274 7.54 1.43 -2.35
N ALA A 275 8.74 1.87 -2.72
CA ALA A 275 9.52 2.83 -1.94
C ALA A 275 8.79 4.18 -1.86
N LEU A 276 8.32 4.71 -2.99
CA LEU A 276 7.56 5.97 -3.03
C LEU A 276 6.27 5.91 -2.20
N LEU A 277 5.53 4.81 -2.27
CA LEU A 277 4.34 4.60 -1.44
C LEU A 277 4.69 4.56 0.05
N THR A 278 5.79 3.89 0.40
CA THR A 278 6.28 3.79 1.78
C THR A 278 6.69 5.16 2.32
N LEU A 279 7.37 5.99 1.51
CA LEU A 279 7.70 7.37 1.85
C LEU A 279 6.44 8.22 2.07
N GLY A 280 5.44 8.07 1.20
CA GLY A 280 4.14 8.70 1.37
C GLY A 280 3.48 8.28 2.69
N CYS A 281 3.53 6.99 3.05
CA CYS A 281 2.99 6.49 4.30
C CYS A 281 3.72 7.11 5.50
N LEU A 282 5.05 7.14 5.49
CA LEU A 282 5.86 7.72 6.56
C LEU A 282 5.58 9.22 6.75
N ARG A 283 5.38 9.96 5.65
CA ARG A 283 4.94 11.36 5.72
C ARG A 283 3.61 11.48 6.45
N GLU A 284 2.61 10.68 6.09
CA GLU A 284 1.31 10.69 6.76
C GLU A 284 1.41 10.30 8.23
N VAL A 285 2.24 9.29 8.55
CA VAL A 285 2.50 8.85 9.93
C VAL A 285 3.02 10.01 10.77
N VAL A 286 4.06 10.71 10.31
CA VAL A 286 4.64 11.85 11.04
C VAL A 286 3.61 12.95 11.24
N GLN A 287 2.84 13.29 10.20
CA GLN A 287 1.79 14.31 10.31
C GLN A 287 0.68 13.91 11.29
N ARG A 288 0.28 12.63 11.31
CA ARG A 288 -0.76 12.11 12.21
C ARG A 288 -0.31 11.98 13.64
N LEU A 289 0.94 11.56 13.87
CA LEU A 289 1.53 11.58 15.20
C LEU A 289 1.63 13.01 15.72
N LEU A 290 2.07 13.97 14.89
CA LEU A 290 2.17 15.37 15.30
C LEU A 290 0.80 15.95 15.71
N ALA A 291 -0.26 15.59 15.00
CA ALA A 291 -1.62 16.02 15.30
C ALA A 291 -2.28 15.29 16.49
N SER A 292 -1.73 14.16 16.94
CA SER A 292 -2.24 13.44 18.12
C SER A 292 -1.57 13.93 19.41
N SER A 293 -2.24 13.73 20.54
CA SER A 293 -1.64 13.97 21.85
C SER A 293 -0.65 12.86 22.22
N SER A 294 0.34 13.17 23.04
CA SER A 294 1.43 12.23 23.38
C SER A 294 0.94 10.96 24.09
N ASP A 295 -0.10 11.06 24.90
CA ASP A 295 -0.70 9.96 25.67
C ASP A 295 -1.43 8.92 24.81
N GLN A 296 -1.83 9.30 23.59
CA GLN A 296 -2.51 8.41 22.66
C GLN A 296 -1.55 7.63 21.76
N ARG A 297 -0.31 8.11 21.62
CA ARG A 297 0.66 7.55 20.66
C ARG A 297 1.21 6.22 21.16
N GLN A 298 1.31 5.25 20.25
CA GLN A 298 2.05 4.00 20.49
C GLN A 298 3.53 4.11 20.06
N VAL A 299 3.84 5.11 19.22
CA VAL A 299 5.17 5.32 18.64
C VAL A 299 5.51 6.80 18.71
N GLU A 300 6.73 7.11 19.14
CA GLU A 300 7.25 8.47 19.16
C GLU A 300 7.79 8.90 17.80
N ILE A 301 7.54 10.17 17.45
CA ILE A 301 8.01 10.78 16.19
C ILE A 301 9.54 10.68 16.09
N ALA A 302 10.23 10.93 17.21
CA ALA A 302 11.69 10.86 17.26
C ALA A 302 12.24 9.48 16.86
N SER A 303 11.59 8.39 17.27
CA SER A 303 12.00 7.01 16.94
C SER A 303 11.82 6.72 15.44
N VAL A 304 10.71 7.20 14.85
CA VAL A 304 10.47 7.08 13.40
C VAL A 304 11.56 7.83 12.62
N LEU A 305 11.86 9.07 13.02
CA LEU A 305 12.87 9.89 12.36
C LEU A 305 14.28 9.32 12.52
N GLU A 306 14.62 8.76 13.69
CA GLU A 306 15.92 8.12 13.91
C GLU A 306 16.15 6.96 12.94
N ASN A 307 15.17 6.06 12.80
CA ASN A 307 15.25 4.93 11.87
C ASN A 307 15.28 5.41 10.40
N TYR A 308 14.51 6.45 10.10
CA TYR A 308 14.51 7.09 8.79
C TYR A 308 15.89 7.66 8.42
N PHE A 309 16.52 8.40 9.34
CA PHE A 309 17.83 8.99 9.12
C PHE A 309 18.95 7.96 9.07
N LYS A 310 18.85 6.86 9.84
CA LYS A 310 19.76 5.72 9.72
C LYS A 310 19.73 5.17 8.30
N LEU A 311 18.54 4.95 7.74
CA LEU A 311 18.39 4.44 6.38
C LEU A 311 18.87 5.44 5.33
N LEU A 312 18.55 6.73 5.50
CA LEU A 312 19.03 7.80 4.60
C LEU A 312 20.56 7.84 4.52
N ASN A 313 21.24 7.57 5.64
CA ASN A 313 22.69 7.58 5.75
C ASN A 313 23.34 6.20 5.51
N SER A 314 22.57 5.18 5.11
CA SER A 314 23.12 3.86 4.81
C SER A 314 24.17 3.94 3.69
N ASP A 315 25.31 3.30 3.92
CA ASP A 315 26.41 3.28 2.96
C ASP A 315 26.14 2.22 1.87
N PRO A 316 26.06 2.60 0.58
CA PRO A 316 25.94 1.66 -0.54
C PRO A 316 27.01 0.56 -0.52
N ALA A 317 28.24 0.86 -0.07
CA ALA A 317 29.34 -0.09 -0.06
C ALA A 317 29.20 -1.16 1.03
N ALA A 318 28.71 -0.80 2.22
CA ALA A 318 28.44 -1.74 3.31
C ALA A 318 27.29 -2.70 2.95
N VAL A 319 26.30 -2.18 2.23
CA VAL A 319 25.16 -2.92 1.67
C VAL A 319 25.62 -3.99 0.67
N VAL A 320 26.53 -3.65 -0.24
CA VAL A 320 27.13 -4.58 -1.20
C VAL A 320 27.95 -5.66 -0.50
N ALA A 321 28.71 -5.31 0.54
CA ALA A 321 29.51 -6.27 1.32
C ALA A 321 28.62 -7.30 2.06
N ALA A 322 27.50 -6.87 2.63
CA ALA A 322 26.53 -7.75 3.28
C ALA A 322 25.90 -8.75 2.29
N ARG A 323 25.61 -8.32 1.04
CA ARG A 323 25.09 -9.18 -0.02
C ARG A 323 26.10 -10.23 -0.50
N GLN A 324 27.38 -9.85 -0.61
CA GLN A 324 28.44 -10.80 -0.95
C GLN A 324 28.59 -11.89 0.12
N GLN A 325 28.44 -11.55 1.41
CA GLN A 325 28.48 -12.52 2.50
C GLN A 325 27.24 -13.43 2.54
N GLN A 326 26.02 -12.90 2.34
CA GLN A 326 24.80 -13.72 2.26
C GLN A 326 24.79 -14.65 1.03
N GLN A 327 25.24 -14.18 -0.13
CA GLN A 327 25.37 -15.02 -1.33
C GLN A 327 26.44 -16.09 -1.17
N GLN A 328 27.55 -15.81 -0.49
CA GLN A 328 28.56 -16.83 -0.17
C GLN A 328 28.01 -17.90 0.78
N GLN A 329 27.16 -17.54 1.76
CA GLN A 329 26.51 -18.50 2.65
C GLN A 329 25.45 -19.35 1.92
N GLN A 330 24.68 -18.78 0.98
CA GLN A 330 23.74 -19.55 0.15
C GLN A 330 24.43 -20.42 -0.90
N GLN A 331 25.56 -19.97 -1.48
CA GLN A 331 26.35 -20.78 -2.41
C GLN A 331 27.03 -21.98 -1.73
N GLN A 332 27.33 -21.91 -0.43
CA GLN A 332 27.81 -23.06 0.33
C GLN A 332 26.75 -24.16 0.50
N GLN A 333 25.46 -23.88 0.29
CA GLN A 333 24.39 -24.89 0.31
C GLN A 333 23.99 -25.43 -1.08
N GLN A 334 24.50 -24.87 -2.19
CA GLN A 334 24.19 -25.31 -3.57
C GLN A 334 25.43 -25.71 -4.40
N GLN A 335 26.49 -26.22 -3.76
CA GLN A 335 27.59 -26.86 -4.49
C GLN A 335 27.22 -28.26 -5.00
N GLN A 336 26.24 -28.36 -5.90
CA GLN A 336 26.09 -29.52 -6.78
C GLN A 336 25.21 -29.24 -8.01
N GLN A 337 25.56 -28.23 -8.82
CA GLN A 337 25.38 -28.28 -10.28
C GLN A 337 26.15 -27.15 -10.98
N GLN A 338 26.97 -27.53 -11.95
CA GLN A 338 27.97 -26.69 -12.61
C GLN A 338 27.44 -26.02 -13.89
N ALA A 339 27.98 -24.81 -14.12
CA ALA A 339 28.48 -24.28 -15.39
C ALA A 339 27.51 -23.89 -16.52
N LYS A 340 27.12 -22.60 -16.53
CA LYS A 340 27.34 -21.60 -17.60
C LYS A 340 26.34 -20.47 -17.43
N GLY A 341 26.80 -19.30 -17.02
CA GLY A 341 25.98 -18.10 -16.98
C GLY A 341 26.87 -16.90 -16.75
N ARG A 342 26.74 -15.88 -17.60
CA ARG A 342 27.45 -14.60 -17.51
C ARG A 342 27.49 -14.10 -16.07
N VAL A 343 28.65 -13.59 -15.64
CA VAL A 343 28.72 -12.67 -14.51
C VAL A 343 27.71 -11.56 -14.80
N PRO A 344 26.65 -11.37 -14.00
CA PRO A 344 25.83 -10.19 -14.17
C PRO A 344 26.75 -9.04 -13.80
N THR A 345 27.11 -8.21 -14.78
CA THR A 345 27.51 -6.85 -14.46
C THR A 345 26.33 -6.26 -13.71
N LEU A 346 26.34 -6.31 -12.37
CA LEU A 346 25.47 -5.53 -11.51
C LEU A 346 25.78 -4.07 -11.88
N GLY A 347 25.05 -3.58 -12.87
CA GLY A 347 25.28 -2.28 -13.47
C GLY A 347 25.03 -1.20 -12.43
N ARG A 348 25.74 -0.08 -12.57
CA ARG A 348 25.62 1.14 -11.78
C ARG A 348 24.17 1.67 -11.61
N HIS A 349 23.19 1.10 -12.30
CA HIS A 349 21.76 1.41 -12.21
C HIS A 349 21.17 1.27 -10.81
N TRP A 350 21.61 0.29 -10.00
CA TRP A 350 21.12 0.20 -8.61
C TRP A 350 21.63 1.35 -7.74
N GLU A 351 22.85 1.85 -8.01
CA GLU A 351 23.42 3.03 -7.32
C GLU A 351 22.62 4.28 -7.71
N SER A 352 22.30 4.47 -9.00
CA SER A 352 21.42 5.54 -9.47
C SER A 352 20.04 5.48 -8.81
N ARG A 353 19.40 4.30 -8.75
CA ARG A 353 18.09 4.12 -8.09
C ARG A 353 18.15 4.37 -6.58
N PHE A 354 19.22 3.97 -5.91
CA PHE A 354 19.42 4.26 -4.48
C PHE A 354 19.61 5.76 -4.23
N VAL A 355 20.42 6.44 -5.05
CA VAL A 355 20.59 7.90 -4.96
C VAL A 355 19.27 8.62 -5.24
N ALA A 356 18.51 8.19 -6.25
CA ALA A 356 17.19 8.73 -6.53
C ALA A 356 16.25 8.53 -5.33
N LEU A 357 16.28 7.37 -4.67
CA LEU A 357 15.53 7.12 -3.44
C LEU A 357 15.96 8.08 -2.30
N GLN A 358 17.26 8.31 -2.10
CA GLN A 358 17.75 9.27 -1.10
C GLN A 358 17.27 10.71 -1.40
N VAL A 359 17.21 11.12 -2.67
CA VAL A 359 16.65 12.41 -3.07
C VAL A 359 15.16 12.49 -2.71
N HIS A 360 14.40 11.45 -3.04
CA HIS A 360 12.98 11.37 -2.66
C HIS A 360 12.77 11.33 -1.14
N MET A 361 13.69 10.73 -0.39
CA MET A 361 13.67 10.80 1.07
C MET A 361 13.83 12.24 1.57
N LEU A 362 14.77 13.01 1.00
CA LEU A 362 14.96 14.42 1.33
C LEU A 362 13.73 15.27 0.95
N ASP A 363 13.13 15.03 -0.22
CA ASP A 363 11.87 15.67 -0.61
C ASP A 363 10.74 15.32 0.36
N THR A 364 10.68 14.08 0.84
CA THR A 364 9.68 13.65 1.82
C THR A 364 9.85 14.39 3.14
N ILE A 365 11.08 14.66 3.60
CA ILE A 365 11.34 15.50 4.78
C ILE A 365 10.76 16.91 4.57
N ARG A 366 10.98 17.52 3.40
CA ARG A 366 10.39 18.82 3.08
C ARG A 366 8.86 18.76 3.18
N ASP A 367 8.26 17.72 2.63
CA ASP A 367 6.80 17.55 2.63
C ASP A 367 6.24 17.25 4.03
N MET A 368 7.00 16.63 4.93
CA MET A 368 6.61 16.45 6.34
C MET A 368 6.41 17.80 7.05
N PHE A 369 7.17 18.83 6.67
CA PHE A 369 7.03 20.20 7.22
C PHE A 369 5.84 20.98 6.65
N LEU A 370 5.10 20.44 5.68
CA LEU A 370 3.80 20.96 5.25
C LEU A 370 2.70 20.55 6.24
N CYS A 371 2.93 20.85 7.53
CA CYS A 371 2.07 20.49 8.64
C CYS A 371 1.60 21.75 9.41
N SER A 372 0.55 21.61 10.22
CA SER A 372 -0.01 22.73 10.98
C SER A 372 0.92 23.20 12.11
N ASP A 373 1.67 22.29 12.74
CA ASP A 373 2.56 22.59 13.86
C ASP A 373 4.04 22.41 13.49
N ARG A 374 4.44 23.20 12.49
CA ARG A 374 5.82 23.20 11.99
C ARG A 374 6.87 23.47 13.08
N PRO A 375 6.68 24.40 14.04
CA PRO A 375 7.68 24.66 15.08
C PRO A 375 7.96 23.45 15.98
N VAL A 376 6.91 22.70 16.37
CA VAL A 376 7.10 21.48 17.17
C VAL A 376 7.86 20.43 16.38
N LEU A 377 7.50 20.22 15.11
CA LEU A 377 8.22 19.27 14.27
C LEU A 377 9.69 19.66 14.08
N GLN A 378 9.98 20.96 13.91
CA GLN A 378 11.35 21.46 13.83
C GLN A 378 12.14 21.14 15.11
N ALA A 379 11.57 21.37 16.28
CA ALA A 379 12.21 21.04 17.55
C ALA A 379 12.52 19.53 17.68
N ILE A 380 11.59 18.66 17.26
CA ILE A 380 11.80 17.22 17.26
C ILE A 380 12.95 16.83 16.32
N PHE A 381 12.98 17.37 15.09
CA PHE A 381 14.06 17.13 14.13
C PHE A 381 15.42 17.54 14.70
N LEU A 382 15.50 18.71 15.34
CA LEU A 382 16.72 19.19 16.01
C LEU A 382 17.19 18.23 17.10
N ASN A 383 16.26 17.74 17.93
CA ASN A 383 16.57 16.79 19.01
C ASN A 383 16.95 15.39 18.49
N SER A 384 16.52 15.03 17.28
CA SER A 384 16.91 13.79 16.59
C SER A 384 18.23 13.92 15.81
N ASN A 385 19.08 14.91 16.11
CA ASN A 385 20.37 15.15 15.46
C ASN A 385 20.29 15.27 13.92
N CYS A 386 19.18 15.81 13.39
CA CYS A 386 18.96 15.87 11.94
C CYS A 386 20.10 16.58 11.19
N PHE A 387 20.72 17.61 11.79
CA PHE A 387 21.83 18.32 11.19
C PHE A 387 23.09 17.47 11.04
N GLU A 388 23.40 16.62 12.03
CA GLU A 388 24.53 15.69 11.93
C GLU A 388 24.28 14.68 10.81
N HIS A 389 23.06 14.15 10.73
CA HIS A 389 22.64 13.24 9.67
C HIS A 389 22.75 13.88 8.27
N LEU A 390 22.25 15.10 8.08
CA LEU A 390 22.34 15.81 6.80
C LEU A 390 23.79 16.16 6.45
N THR A 391 24.59 16.56 7.44
CA THR A 391 26.02 16.86 7.24
C THR A 391 26.80 15.61 6.84
N ARG A 392 26.54 14.46 7.49
CA ARG A 392 27.13 13.17 7.15
C ARG A 392 26.77 12.74 5.73
N LEU A 393 25.49 12.87 5.34
CA LEU A 393 25.04 12.59 3.98
C LEU A 393 25.79 13.46 2.94
N LEU A 394 25.91 14.76 3.21
CA LEU A 394 26.64 15.69 2.34
C LEU A 394 28.14 15.32 2.24
N GLN A 395 28.77 14.94 3.34
CA GLN A 395 30.16 14.49 3.34
C GLN A 395 30.33 13.21 2.49
N ASN A 396 29.44 12.23 2.66
CA ASN A 396 29.45 10.98 1.89
C ASN A 396 29.30 11.25 0.38
N SER A 397 28.40 12.18 0.00
CA SER A 397 28.22 12.57 -1.41
C SER A 397 29.46 13.22 -2.04
N LYS A 398 30.26 13.96 -1.25
CA LYS A 398 31.51 14.58 -1.72
C LYS A 398 32.62 13.56 -1.92
N VAL A 399 32.75 12.57 -1.03
CA VAL A 399 33.76 11.51 -1.12
C VAL A 399 33.55 10.65 -2.37
N SER A 400 32.31 10.29 -2.71
CA SER A 400 31.99 9.53 -3.95
C SER A 400 32.38 10.27 -5.23
N ARG A 401 32.35 11.61 -5.26
CA ARG A 401 32.83 12.39 -6.42
C ARG A 401 34.35 12.30 -6.58
N HIS A 402 35.11 12.28 -5.48
CA HIS A 402 36.58 12.27 -5.53
C HIS A 402 37.15 10.91 -5.95
N THR A 403 36.47 9.81 -5.62
CA THR A 403 36.84 8.46 -6.08
C THR A 403 36.54 8.23 -7.57
N HIS A 404 35.48 8.85 -8.10
CA HIS A 404 35.18 8.84 -9.54
C HIS A 404 36.15 9.70 -10.38
N THR A 405 36.69 10.80 -9.82
CA THR A 405 37.69 11.61 -10.54
C THR A 405 39.07 10.96 -10.62
N HIS A 406 39.43 10.06 -9.69
CA HIS A 406 40.73 9.39 -9.70
C HIS A 406 40.80 8.14 -10.59
N THR A 407 39.68 7.68 -11.18
CA THR A 407 39.65 6.54 -12.10
C THR A 407 39.72 6.94 -13.59
N HIS A 408 39.68 8.24 -13.91
CA HIS A 408 39.91 8.76 -15.26
C HIS A 408 41.13 9.69 -15.31
N THR A 409 42.32 9.14 -15.05
CA THR A 409 43.57 9.76 -15.49
C THR A 409 44.42 8.76 -16.25
N HIS A 410 44.01 8.44 -17.48
CA HIS A 410 44.93 8.12 -18.55
C HIS A 410 44.44 8.75 -19.86
N THR A 411 45.23 9.75 -20.29
CA THR A 411 45.43 10.24 -21.67
C THR A 411 44.19 10.58 -22.51
N HIS A 412 43.94 11.88 -22.70
CA HIS A 412 44.08 12.56 -24.01
C HIS A 412 43.72 14.06 -23.90
N THR A 413 44.60 14.89 -24.45
CA THR A 413 44.49 16.33 -24.63
C THR A 413 43.42 16.73 -25.66
N CYS A 414 42.46 17.59 -25.30
CA CYS A 414 41.87 18.65 -26.17
C CYS A 414 40.86 19.55 -25.39
N PRO A 415 40.57 20.80 -25.86
CA PRO A 415 40.26 21.97 -25.03
C PRO A 415 38.74 22.21 -24.77
N PRO A 416 38.36 23.21 -23.92
CA PRO A 416 37.04 23.25 -23.28
C PRO A 416 35.98 23.99 -24.09
N PRO A 417 34.68 23.75 -23.86
CA PRO A 417 33.66 24.74 -24.12
C PRO A 417 33.20 25.40 -22.81
N LEU A 418 33.18 26.73 -22.88
CA LEU A 418 32.44 27.66 -22.05
C LEU A 418 31.00 27.20 -21.83
N TYR A 419 30.52 27.18 -20.58
CA TYR A 419 29.20 27.68 -20.16
C TYR A 419 29.15 27.65 -18.63
N GLN A 420 29.37 28.82 -18.02
CA GLN A 420 29.01 29.09 -16.62
C GLN A 420 27.48 29.15 -16.54
N TYR A 421 26.89 28.30 -15.72
CA TYR A 421 25.60 28.58 -15.10
C TYR A 421 25.84 28.75 -13.60
N ASP A 422 25.67 29.99 -13.14
CA ASP A 422 25.55 30.38 -11.75
C ASP A 422 24.35 29.68 -11.12
N THR A 423 24.59 28.90 -10.07
CA THR A 423 23.55 28.52 -9.12
C THR A 423 23.99 28.96 -7.73
N THR A 424 23.62 30.18 -7.39
CA THR A 424 23.69 30.72 -6.03
C THR A 424 22.63 29.99 -5.18
N LEU A 425 23.03 28.95 -4.46
CA LEU A 425 22.24 28.40 -3.36
C LEU A 425 22.49 29.29 -2.14
N VAL A 426 21.57 30.22 -1.90
CA VAL A 426 21.49 30.96 -0.64
C VAL A 426 20.72 30.09 0.34
N ILE A 427 21.37 29.77 1.46
CA ILE A 427 20.83 29.05 2.63
C ILE A 427 19.84 29.94 3.37
#